data_AF-A0AAU9FNA4-F1
#
_entry.id   AF-A0AAU9FNA4-F1
#
_cell.length_a   1.000
_cell.length_b   1.000
_cell.length_c   1.000
_cell.angle_alpha   90.00
_cell.angle_beta   90.00
_cell.angle_gamma   90.00
#
_symmetry.space_group_name_H-M   'P 1'
#
loop_
_entity.id
_entity.type
_entity.pdbx_description
1 polymer ?
#
loop_
_entity_poly.entity_id
_entity_poly.type
_entity_poly.pdbx_seq_one_letter_code
_entity_poly.pdbx_strand_id
1 'polypeptide(L)'
;MISLKLASLSSKRLNNTRHAGLEVIFFNRGAKVGSEALMQLTQTMAPLNNMTVVTKGPLNINSRTRAPRDRVIQAVWVADLEPGTIYIEHCNWLDFRRYELHKPIYINLVRDPVERMISWFYYVRSGYRNAIVHRRFPNTTMKSEKWFKKSYNECVRSGDPECQYVPRSLKDTDGNYKRQSLFYCGHNRECL
;
A
#
# COMPACT_ATOMS: atom_id res chain seq x y z
N MET A 1 14.69 19.98 -24.22
CA MET A 1 15.20 20.85 -23.13
C MET A 1 15.08 20.18 -21.74
N ILE A 2 15.52 18.91 -21.58
CA ILE A 2 15.36 18.12 -20.33
C ILE A 2 16.73 17.79 -19.66
N SER A 3 17.84 18.04 -20.36
CA SER A 3 19.16 17.50 -20.00
C SER A 3 19.83 18.16 -18.76
N LEU A 4 19.48 19.39 -18.40
CA LEU A 4 20.14 20.13 -17.30
C LEU A 4 19.72 19.67 -15.88
N LYS A 5 18.60 18.96 -15.69
CA LYS A 5 18.12 18.60 -14.33
C LYS A 5 18.91 17.45 -13.71
N LEU A 6 19.33 16.46 -14.49
CA LEU A 6 20.02 15.26 -13.98
C LEU A 6 21.43 15.57 -13.45
N ALA A 7 22.14 16.51 -14.07
CA ALA A 7 23.48 16.92 -13.63
C ALA A 7 23.51 17.61 -12.25
N SER A 8 22.36 18.08 -11.76
CA SER A 8 22.23 18.75 -10.45
C SER A 8 21.89 17.79 -9.29
N LEU A 9 21.69 16.51 -9.60
CA LEU A 9 21.38 15.48 -8.62
C LEU A 9 22.64 15.07 -7.86
N SER A 10 22.64 15.27 -6.54
CA SER A 10 23.65 14.71 -5.65
C SER A 10 22.97 13.83 -4.61
N SER A 11 23.65 12.78 -4.16
CA SER A 11 23.17 11.90 -3.09
C SER A 11 22.80 12.70 -1.84
N LYS A 12 23.59 13.73 -1.50
CA LYS A 12 23.33 14.64 -0.38
C LYS A 12 22.02 15.42 -0.53
N ARG A 13 21.65 15.83 -1.75
CA ARG A 13 20.40 16.56 -2.03
C ARG A 13 19.20 15.63 -2.15
N LEU A 14 19.40 14.40 -2.58
CA LEU A 14 18.34 13.38 -2.72
C LEU A 14 18.09 12.58 -1.44
N ASN A 15 19.00 12.67 -0.47
CA ASN A 15 18.85 11.99 0.80
C ASN A 15 17.71 12.64 1.61
N ASN A 16 16.54 11.99 1.58
CA ASN A 16 15.38 12.36 2.39
C ASN A 16 15.37 11.71 3.79
N THR A 17 16.23 10.71 4.04
CA THR A 17 16.24 9.99 5.34
C THR A 17 16.76 10.88 6.46
N ARG A 18 17.63 11.86 6.16
CA ARG A 18 18.09 12.90 7.10
C ARG A 18 16.98 13.75 7.73
N HIS A 19 15.77 13.69 7.17
CA HIS A 19 14.60 14.42 7.67
C HIS A 19 13.69 13.54 8.53
N ALA A 20 14.08 12.30 8.81
CA ALA A 20 13.44 11.47 9.82
C ALA A 20 14.03 11.81 11.20
N GLY A 21 13.18 11.73 12.22
CA GLY A 21 13.60 11.86 13.63
C GLY A 21 13.68 10.51 14.34
N LEU A 22 13.43 9.41 13.63
CA LEU A 22 13.50 8.04 14.14
C LEU A 22 14.30 7.17 13.17
N GLU A 23 15.07 6.24 13.71
CA GLU A 23 15.76 5.17 12.97
C GLU A 23 14.85 3.97 12.72
N VAL A 24 13.58 4.24 12.42
CA VAL A 24 12.54 3.26 12.11
C VAL A 24 12.12 3.45 10.66
N ILE A 25 12.12 2.39 9.87
CA ILE A 25 11.59 2.40 8.52
C ILE A 25 10.10 2.06 8.58
N PHE A 26 9.25 2.98 8.11
CA PHE A 26 7.82 2.71 7.94
C PHE A 26 7.50 2.52 6.46
N PHE A 27 7.30 1.27 6.07
CA PHE A 27 6.86 0.87 4.74
C PHE A 27 5.34 0.70 4.70
N ASN A 28 4.62 1.80 4.44
CA ASN A 28 3.16 1.80 4.31
C ASN A 28 2.72 1.26 2.92
N ARG A 29 2.97 -0.03 2.70
CA ARG A 29 2.98 -0.65 1.38
C ARG A 29 1.64 -0.57 0.63
N GLY A 30 1.69 -0.12 -0.61
CA GLY A 30 0.61 -0.31 -1.58
C GLY A 30 0.44 -1.78 -2.00
N ALA A 31 -0.75 -2.18 -2.45
CA ALA A 31 -0.91 -3.48 -3.11
C ALA A 31 -0.63 -3.38 -4.62
N LYS A 32 -0.22 -4.52 -5.20
CA LYS A 32 0.03 -4.70 -6.64
C LYS A 32 1.12 -3.80 -7.24
N VAL A 33 2.00 -3.29 -6.38
CA VAL A 33 3.19 -2.46 -6.73
C VAL A 33 4.51 -3.23 -6.57
N GLY A 34 4.48 -4.55 -6.42
CA GLY A 34 5.69 -5.35 -6.13
C GLY A 34 6.13 -5.33 -4.65
N SER A 35 5.26 -4.87 -3.74
CA SER A 35 5.58 -4.75 -2.31
C SER A 35 5.85 -6.07 -1.59
N GLU A 36 5.37 -7.20 -2.11
CA GLU A 36 5.67 -8.53 -1.54
C GLU A 36 7.13 -8.91 -1.75
N ALA A 37 7.69 -8.63 -2.92
CA ALA A 37 9.10 -8.91 -3.21
C ALA A 37 10.03 -8.06 -2.33
N LEU A 38 9.72 -6.78 -2.13
CA LEU A 38 10.48 -5.92 -1.22
C LEU A 38 10.35 -6.39 0.24
N MET A 39 9.15 -6.80 0.67
CA MET A 39 8.95 -7.37 2.01
C MET A 39 9.80 -8.63 2.21
N GLN A 40 9.79 -9.56 1.25
CA GLN A 40 10.63 -10.76 1.31
C GLN A 40 12.11 -10.41 1.38
N LEU A 41 12.58 -9.48 0.54
CA LEU A 41 13.96 -8.99 0.59
C LEU A 41 14.31 -8.45 1.98
N THR A 42 13.47 -7.60 2.57
CA THR A 42 13.71 -7.05 3.91
C THR A 42 13.76 -8.14 4.97
N GLN A 43 12.89 -9.15 4.89
CA GLN A 43 12.86 -10.28 5.82
C GLN A 43 14.13 -11.15 5.70
N THR A 44 14.62 -11.37 4.48
CA THR A 44 15.86 -12.11 4.22
C THR A 44 17.09 -11.35 4.70
N MET A 45 17.14 -10.04 4.48
CA MET A 45 18.32 -9.23 4.81
C MET A 45 18.39 -8.83 6.29
N ALA A 46 17.25 -8.76 6.99
CA ALA A 46 17.18 -8.26 8.35
C ALA A 46 18.13 -8.96 9.35
N PRO A 47 18.22 -10.30 9.40
CA PRO A 47 19.15 -10.99 10.29
C PRO A 47 20.62 -10.69 10.01
N LEU A 48 20.96 -10.35 8.77
CA LEU A 48 22.34 -10.05 8.34
C LEU A 48 22.76 -8.61 8.65
N ASN A 49 21.80 -7.74 8.96
CA ASN A 49 22.02 -6.31 9.13
C ASN A 49 21.59 -5.80 10.52
N ASN A 50 21.37 -6.71 11.48
CA ASN A 50 20.86 -6.39 12.82
C ASN A 50 19.57 -5.54 12.78
N MET A 51 18.66 -5.89 11.85
CA MET A 51 17.36 -5.22 11.72
C MET A 51 16.23 -6.16 12.14
N THR A 52 15.10 -5.58 12.52
CA THR A 52 13.88 -6.34 12.87
C THR A 52 12.76 -5.99 11.90
N VAL A 53 12.09 -6.99 11.31
CA VAL A 53 10.92 -6.75 10.46
C VAL A 53 9.63 -7.05 11.24
N VAL A 54 8.75 -6.06 11.32
CA VAL A 54 7.45 -6.18 11.97
C VAL A 54 6.34 -6.00 10.93
N THR A 55 5.46 -7.00 10.81
CA THR A 55 4.32 -6.99 9.87
C THR A 55 2.96 -6.98 10.57
N LYS A 56 2.95 -7.04 11.91
CA LYS A 56 1.75 -6.98 12.73
C LYS A 56 1.78 -5.68 13.53
N GLY A 57 0.88 -4.77 13.21
CA GLY A 57 0.69 -3.53 13.95
C GLY A 57 -0.19 -3.68 15.20
N PRO A 58 -0.47 -2.55 15.88
CA PRO A 58 -1.28 -2.51 17.10
C PRO A 58 -2.80 -2.64 16.84
N LEU A 59 -3.21 -2.69 15.56
CA LEU A 59 -4.60 -2.64 15.15
C LEU A 59 -4.91 -3.82 14.23
N ASN A 60 -5.99 -4.54 14.54
CA ASN A 60 -6.50 -5.64 13.70
C ASN A 60 -7.59 -5.12 12.75
N ILE A 61 -7.20 -4.26 11.80
CA ILE A 61 -8.14 -3.57 10.89
C ILE A 61 -7.63 -3.70 9.45
N ASN A 62 -8.51 -4.14 8.54
CA ASN A 62 -8.20 -4.28 7.12
C ASN A 62 -8.35 -2.98 6.32
N SER A 63 -9.01 -1.96 6.89
CA SER A 63 -9.16 -0.64 6.27
C SER A 63 -7.84 0.13 6.29
N ARG A 64 -7.45 0.63 5.11
CA ARG A 64 -6.26 1.47 4.94
C ARG A 64 -6.48 2.89 5.47
N THR A 65 -7.73 3.36 5.37
CA THR A 65 -8.16 4.64 5.93
C THR A 65 -8.60 4.39 7.37
N ARG A 66 -7.85 4.96 8.30
CA ARG A 66 -8.03 4.78 9.75
C ARG A 66 -8.90 5.88 10.35
N ALA A 67 -9.64 5.54 11.40
CA ALA A 67 -10.33 6.53 12.22
C ALA A 67 -9.30 7.41 12.96
N PRO A 68 -9.64 8.64 13.39
CA PRO A 68 -8.70 9.52 14.09
C PRO A 68 -8.00 8.87 15.29
N ARG A 69 -8.73 8.10 16.10
CA ARG A 69 -8.18 7.36 17.25
C ARG A 69 -7.12 6.33 16.81
N ASP A 70 -7.42 5.54 15.79
CA ASP A 70 -6.53 4.51 15.26
C ASP A 70 -5.25 5.09 14.65
N ARG A 71 -5.32 6.30 14.08
CA ARG A 71 -4.15 7.02 13.57
C ARG A 71 -3.18 7.36 14.69
N VAL A 72 -3.68 7.86 15.82
CA VAL A 72 -2.88 8.19 17.01
C VAL A 72 -2.27 6.92 17.59
N ILE A 73 -3.07 5.87 17.79
CA ILE A 73 -2.58 4.58 18.33
C ILE A 73 -1.44 4.02 17.47
N GLN A 74 -1.60 4.01 16.14
CA GLN A 74 -0.52 3.55 15.27
C GLN A 74 0.68 4.48 15.30
N ALA A 75 0.49 5.80 15.28
CA ALA A 75 1.60 6.76 15.25
C ALA A 75 2.45 6.64 16.52
N VAL A 76 1.83 6.60 17.70
CA VAL A 76 2.53 6.40 18.99
C VAL A 76 3.27 5.05 18.97
N TRP A 77 2.57 3.98 18.60
CA TRP A 77 3.19 2.65 18.56
C TRP A 77 4.40 2.57 17.60
N VAL A 78 4.34 3.24 16.43
CA VAL A 78 5.50 3.30 15.51
C VAL A 78 6.63 4.14 16.09
N ALA A 79 6.32 5.20 16.83
CA ALA A 79 7.32 6.04 17.48
C ALA A 79 8.05 5.33 18.63
N ASP A 80 7.40 4.35 19.26
CA ASP A 80 7.96 3.54 20.35
C ASP A 80 8.73 2.30 19.85
N LEU A 81 8.84 2.07 18.53
CA LEU A 81 9.62 0.96 17.99
C LEU A 81 11.12 1.19 18.16
N GLU A 82 11.85 0.11 18.46
CA GLU A 82 13.29 0.14 18.58
C GLU A 82 13.99 0.57 17.27
N PRO A 83 15.10 1.34 17.35
CA PRO A 83 15.96 1.63 16.21
C PRO A 83 16.35 0.38 15.41
N GLY A 84 16.40 0.51 14.09
CA GLY A 84 16.66 -0.62 13.18
C GLY A 84 15.42 -1.47 12.85
N THR A 85 14.23 -1.06 13.31
CA THR A 85 12.97 -1.72 12.96
C THR A 85 12.44 -1.29 11.59
N ILE A 86 11.99 -2.26 10.79
CA ILE A 86 11.21 -2.08 9.57
C ILE A 86 9.76 -2.49 9.86
N TYR A 87 8.88 -1.50 9.98
CA TYR A 87 7.45 -1.74 10.11
C TYR A 87 6.77 -1.70 8.73
N ILE A 88 6.06 -2.78 8.40
CA ILE A 88 5.42 -2.98 7.09
C ILE A 88 3.92 -3.17 7.28
N GLU A 89 3.11 -2.30 6.69
CA GLU A 89 1.65 -2.30 6.89
C GLU A 89 0.88 -1.78 5.69
N HIS A 90 -0.34 -2.29 5.49
CA HIS A 90 -1.27 -1.74 4.50
C HIS A 90 -2.09 -0.58 5.09
N CYS A 91 -1.49 0.61 5.17
CA CYS A 91 -2.21 1.83 5.57
C CYS A 91 -1.85 3.06 4.73
N ASN A 92 -2.72 4.06 4.81
CA ASN A 92 -2.42 5.38 4.26
C ASN A 92 -1.32 6.07 5.10
N TRP A 93 -0.66 7.06 4.50
CA TRP A 93 0.34 7.87 5.19
C TRP A 93 -0.20 8.49 6.49
N LEU A 94 0.64 8.50 7.54
CA LEU A 94 0.34 9.11 8.83
C LEU A 94 1.17 10.38 9.04
N ASP A 95 0.53 11.41 9.57
CA ASP A 95 1.20 12.66 9.93
C ASP A 95 1.68 12.61 11.39
N PHE A 96 2.92 12.18 11.60
CA PHE A 96 3.53 12.12 12.94
C PHE A 96 3.66 13.50 13.57
N ARG A 97 3.91 14.55 12.77
CA ARG A 97 4.09 15.92 13.27
C ARG A 97 2.80 16.47 13.88
N ARG A 98 1.64 16.06 13.36
CA ARG A 98 0.33 16.42 13.92
C ARG A 98 0.15 15.94 15.36
N TYR A 99 0.89 14.91 15.77
CA TYR A 99 0.84 14.32 17.10
C TYR A 99 2.09 14.65 17.92
N GLU A 100 2.91 15.62 17.48
CA GLU A 100 4.16 16.00 18.13
C GLU A 100 5.16 14.83 18.25
N LEU A 101 5.05 13.84 17.34
CA LEU A 101 5.93 12.68 17.29
C LEU A 101 7.01 12.86 16.23
N HIS A 102 8.16 12.25 16.48
CA HIS A 102 9.23 12.16 15.50
C HIS A 102 8.78 11.31 14.29
N LYS A 103 9.08 11.79 13.08
CA LYS A 103 8.70 11.09 11.85
C LYS A 103 9.67 9.93 11.56
N PRO A 104 9.18 8.73 11.24
CA PRO A 104 10.01 7.63 10.76
C PRO A 104 10.52 7.87 9.33
N ILE A 105 11.41 7.01 8.88
CA ILE A 105 11.85 6.94 7.49
C ILE A 105 10.74 6.27 6.67
N TYR A 106 10.00 7.07 5.90
CA TYR A 106 8.99 6.54 4.99
C TYR A 106 9.60 6.00 3.71
N ILE A 107 9.23 4.77 3.35
CA ILE A 107 9.48 4.22 2.02
C ILE A 107 8.17 3.71 1.43
N ASN A 108 8.07 3.71 0.10
CA ASN A 108 6.93 3.14 -0.59
C ASN A 108 7.31 2.77 -2.03
N LEU A 109 6.40 2.08 -2.72
CA LEU A 109 6.53 1.73 -4.12
C LEU A 109 5.34 2.27 -4.92
N VAL A 110 5.63 2.77 -6.11
CA VAL A 110 4.63 3.17 -7.09
C VAL A 110 4.63 2.24 -8.29
N ARG A 111 3.47 2.12 -8.94
CA ARG A 111 3.32 1.42 -10.21
C ARG A 111 2.42 2.27 -11.10
N ASP A 112 2.57 2.13 -12.41
CA ASP A 112 1.60 2.70 -13.34
C ASP A 112 0.15 2.35 -12.92
N PRO A 113 -0.76 3.33 -12.82
CA PRO A 113 -2.10 3.12 -12.31
C PRO A 113 -2.92 2.08 -13.09
N VAL A 114 -2.77 2.03 -14.42
CA VAL A 114 -3.52 1.11 -15.29
C VAL A 114 -2.97 -0.30 -15.13
N GLU A 115 -1.66 -0.45 -15.20
CA GLU A 115 -0.96 -1.72 -14.96
C GLU A 115 -1.27 -2.31 -13.58
N ARG A 116 -1.34 -1.46 -12.56
CA ARG A 116 -1.71 -1.87 -11.21
C ARG A 116 -3.15 -2.41 -11.16
N MET A 117 -4.06 -1.79 -11.91
CA MET A 117 -5.45 -2.25 -12.02
C MET A 117 -5.59 -3.54 -12.80
N ILE A 118 -4.86 -3.70 -13.90
CA ILE A 118 -4.77 -4.96 -14.65
C ILE A 118 -4.27 -6.08 -13.72
N SER A 119 -3.21 -5.81 -12.95
CA SER A 119 -2.67 -6.78 -12.00
C SER A 119 -3.67 -7.17 -10.91
N TRP A 120 -4.46 -6.22 -10.40
CA TRP A 120 -5.54 -6.52 -9.45
C TRP A 120 -6.66 -7.33 -10.09
N PHE A 121 -7.10 -6.95 -11.30
CA PHE A 121 -8.18 -7.59 -12.05
C PHE A 121 -7.94 -9.08 -12.26
N TYR A 122 -6.74 -9.46 -12.70
CA TYR A 122 -6.39 -10.87 -12.89
C TYR A 122 -6.08 -11.58 -11.58
N TYR A 123 -5.53 -10.88 -10.57
CA TYR A 123 -5.31 -11.47 -9.25
C TYR A 123 -6.61 -11.95 -8.60
N VAL A 124 -7.68 -11.13 -8.62
CA VAL A 124 -8.96 -11.51 -8.02
C VAL A 124 -9.63 -12.67 -8.75
N ARG A 125 -9.35 -12.83 -10.05
CA ARG A 125 -9.81 -13.91 -10.93
C ARG A 125 -8.91 -15.14 -10.93
N SER A 126 -7.73 -15.08 -10.30
CA SER A 126 -6.80 -16.21 -10.31
C SER A 126 -7.41 -17.45 -9.64
N GLY A 127 -7.24 -18.62 -10.27
CA GLY A 127 -7.76 -19.88 -9.75
C GLY A 127 -7.21 -20.19 -8.35
N TYR A 128 -5.90 -19.96 -8.12
CA TYR A 128 -5.25 -20.22 -6.84
C TYR A 128 -5.87 -19.43 -5.68
N ARG A 129 -6.07 -18.12 -5.84
CA ARG A 129 -6.73 -17.28 -4.83
C ARG A 129 -8.14 -17.80 -4.53
N ASN A 130 -8.92 -18.08 -5.57
CA ASN A 130 -10.31 -18.51 -5.40
C ASN A 130 -10.41 -19.92 -4.79
N ALA A 131 -9.47 -20.82 -5.08
CA ALA A 131 -9.36 -22.12 -4.43
C ALA A 131 -9.08 -21.98 -2.92
N ILE A 132 -8.19 -21.07 -2.51
CA ILE A 132 -7.93 -20.78 -1.08
C ILE A 132 -9.19 -20.23 -0.40
N VAL A 133 -9.87 -19.27 -1.04
CA VAL A 133 -11.11 -18.68 -0.50
C VAL A 133 -12.18 -19.75 -0.33
N HIS A 134 -12.39 -20.60 -1.34
CA HIS A 134 -13.35 -21.70 -1.29
C HIS A 134 -12.99 -22.72 -0.20
N ARG A 135 -11.72 -23.08 -0.05
CA ARG A 135 -11.26 -23.98 1.03
C ARG A 135 -11.54 -23.39 2.42
N ARG A 136 -11.37 -22.08 2.60
CA ARG A 136 -11.62 -21.40 3.87
C ARG A 136 -13.11 -21.16 4.14
N PHE A 137 -13.90 -20.96 3.09
CA PHE A 137 -15.32 -20.63 3.15
C PHE A 137 -16.09 -21.47 2.11
N PRO A 138 -16.32 -22.78 2.38
CA PRO A 138 -16.85 -23.73 1.40
C PRO A 138 -18.27 -23.38 0.91
N ASN A 139 -19.03 -22.63 1.70
CA ASN A 139 -20.39 -22.20 1.33
C ASN A 139 -20.39 -20.96 0.40
N THR A 140 -19.23 -20.44 0.01
CA THR A 140 -19.15 -19.28 -0.87
C THR A 140 -19.48 -19.68 -2.30
N THR A 141 -20.52 -19.05 -2.87
CA THR A 141 -20.88 -19.27 -4.27
C THR A 141 -19.72 -18.90 -5.19
N MET A 142 -19.24 -19.87 -5.97
CA MET A 142 -18.27 -19.61 -7.02
C MET A 142 -18.87 -18.70 -8.09
N LYS A 143 -18.05 -17.79 -8.61
CA LYS A 143 -18.44 -16.94 -9.74
C LYS A 143 -18.59 -17.79 -11.00
N SER A 144 -19.37 -17.30 -11.95
CA SER A 144 -19.57 -17.98 -13.23
C SER A 144 -18.26 -18.08 -14.01
N GLU A 145 -18.15 -19.09 -14.88
CA GLU A 145 -17.03 -19.25 -15.79
C GLU A 145 -16.78 -17.99 -16.64
N LYS A 146 -17.87 -17.35 -17.11
CA LYS A 146 -17.81 -16.08 -17.86
C LYS A 146 -17.09 -14.99 -17.08
N TRP A 147 -17.27 -14.90 -15.76
CA TRP A 147 -16.59 -13.90 -14.93
C TRP A 147 -15.08 -14.15 -14.85
N PHE A 148 -14.67 -15.42 -14.73
CA PHE A 148 -13.27 -15.83 -14.69
C PHE A 148 -12.54 -15.61 -16.02
N LYS A 149 -13.22 -15.88 -17.15
CA LYS A 149 -12.66 -15.76 -18.50
C LYS A 149 -12.70 -14.34 -19.06
N LYS A 150 -13.47 -13.42 -18.46
CA LYS A 150 -13.60 -12.03 -18.92
C LYS A 150 -12.23 -11.33 -18.97
N SER A 151 -11.92 -10.70 -20.10
CA SER A 151 -10.69 -9.91 -20.24
C SER A 151 -10.82 -8.52 -19.60
N TYR A 152 -9.68 -7.89 -19.25
CA TYR A 152 -9.70 -6.53 -18.71
C TYR A 152 -10.30 -5.54 -19.73
N ASN A 153 -9.97 -5.69 -21.01
CA ASN A 153 -10.50 -4.85 -22.07
C ASN A 153 -12.02 -4.97 -22.22
N GLU A 154 -12.57 -6.18 -22.12
CA GLU A 154 -14.03 -6.38 -22.10
C GLU A 154 -14.66 -5.68 -20.89
N CYS A 155 -14.06 -5.82 -19.70
CA CYS A 155 -14.52 -5.17 -18.47
C CYS A 155 -14.56 -3.64 -18.60
N VAL A 156 -13.54 -3.04 -19.21
CA VAL A 156 -13.50 -1.60 -19.49
C VAL A 156 -14.58 -1.20 -20.49
N ARG A 157 -14.71 -1.92 -21.62
CA ARG A 157 -15.68 -1.61 -22.68
C ARG A 157 -17.13 -1.80 -22.25
N SER A 158 -17.43 -2.78 -21.41
CA SER A 158 -18.78 -3.00 -20.90
C SER A 158 -19.15 -2.07 -19.73
N GLY A 159 -18.24 -1.21 -19.28
CA GLY A 159 -18.52 -0.28 -18.19
C GLY A 159 -18.61 -0.95 -16.81
N ASP A 160 -18.00 -2.12 -16.63
CA ASP A 160 -18.11 -2.86 -15.37
C ASP A 160 -17.52 -2.06 -14.19
N PRO A 161 -18.23 -1.94 -13.06
CA PRO A 161 -17.81 -1.08 -11.93
C PRO A 161 -16.37 -1.30 -11.47
N GLU A 162 -15.90 -2.56 -11.46
CA GLU A 162 -14.56 -2.89 -10.97
C GLU A 162 -13.42 -2.35 -11.86
N CYS A 163 -13.70 -2.01 -13.13
CA CYS A 163 -12.75 -1.47 -14.10
C CYS A 163 -12.91 0.04 -14.34
N GLN A 164 -13.95 0.68 -13.80
CA GLN A 164 -14.20 2.12 -14.00
C GLN A 164 -13.58 2.98 -12.91
N TYR A 165 -12.84 4.03 -13.28
CA TYR A 165 -12.47 5.09 -12.34
C TYR A 165 -13.50 6.22 -12.45
N VAL A 166 -14.23 6.48 -11.37
CA VAL A 166 -15.20 7.58 -11.29
C VAL A 166 -14.53 8.77 -10.60
N PRO A 167 -14.21 9.86 -11.34
CA PRO A 167 -13.60 11.04 -10.74
C PRO A 167 -14.47 11.61 -9.62
N ARG A 168 -13.84 12.12 -8.56
CA ARG A 168 -14.50 12.77 -7.40
C ARG A 168 -15.46 11.90 -6.58
N SER A 169 -15.61 10.61 -6.90
CA SER A 169 -16.26 9.70 -5.96
C SER A 169 -15.42 9.65 -4.69
N LEU A 170 -16.04 9.62 -3.50
CA LEU A 170 -15.32 9.45 -2.22
C LEU A 170 -15.21 7.97 -1.81
N LYS A 171 -15.93 7.09 -2.51
CA LYS A 171 -16.02 5.67 -2.21
C LYS A 171 -16.06 4.89 -3.50
N ASP A 172 -15.09 4.00 -3.66
CA ASP A 172 -15.09 3.09 -4.79
C ASP A 172 -16.22 2.07 -4.61
N THR A 173 -16.95 1.77 -5.68
CA THR A 173 -18.01 0.75 -5.72
C THR A 173 -17.48 -0.62 -5.34
N ASP A 174 -16.23 -0.88 -5.74
CA ASP A 174 -15.51 -2.10 -5.49
C ASP A 174 -14.27 -1.78 -4.65
N GLY A 175 -14.01 -2.61 -3.63
CA GLY A 175 -12.85 -2.52 -2.74
C GLY A 175 -11.53 -2.89 -3.42
N ASN A 176 -11.24 -2.28 -4.56
CA ASN A 176 -10.03 -2.45 -5.34
C ASN A 176 -8.96 -1.42 -4.91
N TYR A 177 -7.91 -1.33 -5.71
CA TYR A 177 -6.76 -0.49 -5.47
C TYR A 177 -6.64 0.48 -6.63
N LYS A 178 -7.70 1.24 -6.97
CA LYS A 178 -7.65 2.28 -8.01
C LYS A 178 -6.91 3.53 -7.51
N ARG A 179 -7.20 3.96 -6.27
CA ARG A 179 -6.64 5.19 -5.70
C ARG A 179 -5.30 4.97 -5.03
N GLN A 180 -4.23 5.11 -5.81
CA GLN A 180 -2.86 4.96 -5.29
C GLN A 180 -2.48 6.13 -4.38
N SER A 181 -2.95 7.31 -4.76
CA SER A 181 -2.72 8.57 -4.07
C SER A 181 -3.08 8.52 -2.59
N LEU A 182 -4.08 7.73 -2.19
CA LEU A 182 -4.46 7.56 -0.78
C LEU A 182 -3.30 7.10 0.12
N PHE A 183 -2.42 6.25 -0.39
CA PHE A 183 -1.25 5.78 0.35
C PHE A 183 -0.24 6.91 0.66
N TYR A 184 -0.32 8.04 -0.05
CA TYR A 184 0.63 9.14 0.02
C TYR A 184 0.01 10.42 0.58
N CYS A 185 -1.23 10.74 0.19
CA CYS A 185 -1.98 11.89 0.69
C CYS A 185 -2.40 11.68 2.16
N GLY A 186 -2.61 10.43 2.57
CA GLY A 186 -2.93 10.09 3.95
C GLY A 186 -4.43 9.95 4.17
N HIS A 187 -4.93 10.63 5.20
CA HIS A 187 -6.24 10.34 5.77
C HIS A 187 -7.20 11.55 5.80
N ASN A 188 -6.84 12.63 5.12
CA ASN A 188 -7.71 13.80 4.97
C ASN A 188 -8.86 13.45 4.01
N ARG A 189 -10.02 14.06 4.23
CA ARG A 189 -11.16 13.96 3.33
C ARG A 189 -10.84 14.50 1.93
N GLU A 190 -9.95 15.48 1.83
CA GLU A 190 -9.47 16.00 0.53
C GLU A 190 -8.69 14.96 -0.30
N CYS A 191 -8.21 13.89 0.34
CA CYS A 191 -7.55 12.78 -0.33
C CYS A 191 -8.54 11.77 -0.93
N LEU A 192 -9.78 11.74 -0.43
CA LEU A 192 -10.75 10.69 -0.68
C LEU A 192 -11.40 10.78 -2.05
#